data_AF-Q0YUK4-F1
#
_entry.id   AF-Q0YUK4-F1
#
_cell.length_a   1.000
_cell.length_b   1.000
_cell.length_c   1.000
_cell.angle_alpha   90.00
_cell.angle_beta   90.00
_cell.angle_gamma   90.00
#
_symmetry.space_group_name_H-M   'P 1'
#
loop_
_entity.id
_entity.type
_entity.pdbx_description
1 polymer ?
#
loop_
_entity_poly.entity_id
_entity_poly.type
_entity_poly.pdbx_seq_one_letter_code
_entity_poly.pdbx_strand_id
1 'polypeptide(L)'
;MNIDDIKGFFTSREQLDMADYLTLDYYLECVGDIETALAHFCSEQSTAQWKRVDYDEDFRPRYAAKVINLTVEGELQELSYPVKHSETGPIHACRITIAHPHRNFGPKLPNLLSAVCGEGVFFTPGVPIVKLLDIGFPDSYLQEFDGPKFGVEGIRDLLQAYDRPIFFGVVKPNIGLSPDEFAEIAFQSWLGGLDIAKDDEMLA
;
A
#
# COMPACT_ATOMS: atom_id res chain seq x y z
N MET A 1 -23.09 -2.63 -11.32
CA MET A 1 -22.40 -2.34 -12.60
C MET A 1 -22.98 -3.23 -13.69
N ASN A 2 -23.12 -2.79 -14.95
CA ASN A 2 -23.55 -3.67 -16.04
C ASN A 2 -22.33 -4.37 -16.69
N ILE A 3 -22.58 -5.37 -17.56
CA ILE A 3 -21.51 -6.17 -18.19
C ILE A 3 -20.53 -5.33 -19.01
N ASP A 4 -21.01 -4.33 -19.73
CA ASP A 4 -20.15 -3.47 -20.55
C ASP A 4 -19.30 -2.54 -19.68
N ASP A 5 -19.82 -2.16 -18.51
CA ASP A 5 -19.08 -1.33 -17.57
C ASP A 5 -17.96 -2.09 -16.87
N ILE A 6 -18.19 -3.37 -16.54
CA ILE A 6 -17.20 -4.26 -15.92
C ILE A 6 -15.93 -4.29 -16.78
N LYS A 7 -16.08 -4.48 -18.10
CA LYS A 7 -14.95 -4.54 -19.04
C LYS A 7 -14.06 -3.29 -19.01
N GLY A 8 -14.62 -2.12 -18.66
CA GLY A 8 -13.88 -0.86 -18.57
C GLY A 8 -12.85 -0.80 -17.44
N PHE A 9 -12.88 -1.76 -16.52
CA PHE A 9 -11.96 -1.87 -15.38
C PHE A 9 -10.92 -2.99 -15.52
N PHE A 10 -10.84 -3.63 -16.70
CA PHE A 10 -9.83 -4.64 -17.01
C PHE A 10 -9.03 -4.22 -18.24
N THR A 11 -7.74 -4.51 -18.23
CA THR A 11 -6.85 -4.24 -19.37
C THR A 11 -5.61 -5.10 -19.27
N SER A 12 -4.88 -5.31 -20.36
CA SER A 12 -3.55 -5.89 -20.26
C SER A 12 -2.53 -4.80 -19.91
N ARG A 13 -1.42 -5.19 -19.27
CA ARG A 13 -0.34 -4.27 -18.89
C ARG A 13 0.24 -3.55 -20.11
N GLU A 14 0.32 -4.23 -21.24
CA GLU A 14 0.90 -3.74 -22.50
C GLU A 14 0.04 -2.64 -23.15
N GLN A 15 -1.22 -2.51 -22.75
CA GLN A 15 -2.15 -1.49 -23.25
C GLN A 15 -2.07 -0.19 -22.44
N LEU A 16 -1.29 -0.16 -21.36
CA LEU A 16 -1.10 1.00 -20.51
C LEU A 16 0.31 1.57 -20.65
N ASP A 17 0.41 2.89 -20.63
CA ASP A 17 1.68 3.54 -20.31
C ASP A 17 1.92 3.41 -18.80
N MET A 18 2.66 2.38 -18.38
CA MET A 18 2.87 2.09 -16.96
C MET A 18 3.63 3.19 -16.21
N ALA A 19 4.22 4.18 -16.89
CA ALA A 19 4.77 5.36 -16.22
C ALA A 19 3.67 6.23 -15.57
N ASP A 20 2.41 6.11 -15.98
CA ASP A 20 1.27 6.85 -15.41
C ASP A 20 0.59 6.13 -14.23
N TYR A 21 1.02 4.91 -13.88
CA TYR A 21 0.30 4.04 -12.93
C TYR A 21 1.21 3.49 -11.83
N LEU A 22 0.70 3.44 -10.60
CA LEU A 22 1.24 2.54 -9.57
C LEU A 22 0.73 1.12 -9.85
N THR A 23 1.53 0.11 -9.50
CA THR A 23 1.05 -1.27 -9.43
C THR A 23 0.75 -1.64 -7.99
N LEU A 24 -0.44 -2.17 -7.72
CA LEU A 24 -0.89 -2.51 -6.38
C LEU A 24 -1.24 -3.99 -6.34
N ASP A 25 -0.56 -4.75 -5.50
CA ASP A 25 -0.85 -6.16 -5.31
C ASP A 25 -1.76 -6.32 -4.10
N TYR A 26 -2.91 -6.97 -4.30
CA TYR A 26 -3.87 -7.25 -3.23
C TYR A 26 -4.11 -8.75 -3.10
N TYR A 27 -4.23 -9.20 -1.85
CA TYR A 27 -5.01 -10.38 -1.51
C TYR A 27 -6.42 -9.92 -1.19
N LEU A 28 -7.42 -10.65 -1.65
CA LEU A 28 -8.81 -10.38 -1.31
C LEU A 28 -9.69 -11.62 -1.38
N GLU A 29 -10.83 -11.58 -0.70
CA GLU A 29 -11.86 -12.60 -0.79
C GLU A 29 -13.11 -11.97 -1.41
N CYS A 30 -13.47 -12.41 -2.62
CA CYS A 30 -14.66 -11.97 -3.32
C CYS A 30 -15.87 -12.80 -2.91
N VAL A 31 -17.04 -12.18 -2.80
CA VAL A 31 -18.34 -12.84 -2.64
C VAL A 31 -19.16 -12.65 -3.91
N GLY A 32 -19.61 -13.74 -4.53
CA GLY A 32 -20.39 -13.71 -5.76
C GLY A 32 -19.52 -13.80 -7.02
N ASP A 33 -19.89 -13.05 -8.06
CA ASP A 33 -19.15 -13.02 -9.32
C ASP A 33 -17.83 -12.25 -9.17
N ILE A 34 -16.72 -12.90 -9.51
CA ILE A 34 -15.37 -12.38 -9.30
C ILE A 34 -15.15 -11.11 -10.13
N GLU A 35 -15.45 -11.13 -11.43
CA GLU A 35 -15.18 -9.99 -12.31
C GLU A 35 -15.99 -8.75 -11.90
N THR A 36 -17.25 -8.95 -11.51
CA THR A 36 -18.11 -7.88 -10.99
C THR A 36 -17.56 -7.28 -9.70
N ALA A 37 -17.15 -8.12 -8.74
CA ALA A 37 -16.58 -7.66 -7.47
C ALA A 37 -15.28 -6.87 -7.68
N LEU A 38 -14.41 -7.34 -8.59
CA LEU A 38 -13.15 -6.66 -8.91
C LEU A 38 -13.35 -5.35 -9.69
N ALA A 39 -14.36 -5.28 -10.55
CA ALA A 39 -14.71 -4.04 -11.23
C ALA A 39 -15.27 -3.00 -10.25
N HIS A 40 -16.13 -3.42 -9.31
CA HIS A 40 -16.53 -2.55 -8.19
C HIS A 40 -15.31 -2.10 -7.39
N PHE A 41 -14.39 -3.01 -7.06
CA PHE A 41 -13.18 -2.70 -6.31
C PHE A 41 -12.31 -1.64 -6.99
N CYS A 42 -12.14 -1.72 -8.31
CA CYS A 42 -11.44 -0.71 -9.09
C CYS A 42 -12.23 0.61 -9.19
N SER A 43 -13.56 0.52 -9.34
CA SER A 43 -14.43 1.68 -9.44
C SER A 43 -14.42 2.52 -8.16
N GLU A 44 -14.67 1.91 -7.01
CA GLU A 44 -14.77 2.59 -5.71
C GLU A 44 -13.47 3.25 -5.27
N GLN A 45 -12.31 2.69 -5.65
CA GLN A 45 -11.01 3.30 -5.34
C GLN A 45 -10.60 4.41 -6.34
N SER A 46 -11.36 4.64 -7.41
CA SER A 46 -10.96 5.58 -8.47
C SER A 46 -12.10 6.47 -8.94
N THR A 47 -12.83 6.08 -9.98
CA THR A 47 -13.82 6.95 -10.61
C THR A 47 -15.16 6.96 -9.89
N ALA A 48 -15.61 5.82 -9.35
CA ALA A 48 -16.98 5.51 -8.87
C ALA A 48 -18.09 5.75 -9.92
N GLN A 49 -18.13 6.95 -10.50
CA GLN A 49 -18.91 7.35 -11.66
C GLN A 49 -17.97 7.89 -12.74
N TRP A 50 -18.13 7.43 -13.97
CA TRP A 50 -17.22 7.77 -15.09
C TRP A 50 -17.86 8.60 -16.19
N LYS A 51 -19.14 8.97 -16.05
CA LYS A 51 -19.85 9.85 -16.97
C LYS A 51 -21.03 10.54 -16.31
N ARG A 52 -21.41 11.71 -16.81
CA ARG A 52 -22.68 12.36 -16.49
C ARG A 52 -23.82 11.71 -17.26
N VAL A 53 -25.03 11.80 -16.70
CA VAL A 53 -26.26 11.37 -17.36
C VAL A 53 -26.45 12.20 -18.64
N ASP A 54 -26.69 11.52 -19.76
CA ASP A 54 -26.89 12.10 -21.11
C ASP A 54 -25.67 12.77 -21.77
N TYR A 55 -24.44 12.50 -21.30
CA TYR A 55 -23.21 12.93 -21.96
C TYR A 55 -22.45 11.75 -22.58
N ASP A 56 -21.90 11.97 -23.78
CA ASP A 56 -20.99 11.04 -24.45
C ASP A 56 -19.56 11.28 -23.95
N GLU A 57 -19.26 10.73 -22.77
CA GLU A 57 -17.96 10.82 -22.12
C GLU A 57 -17.62 9.53 -21.35
N ASP A 58 -16.34 9.28 -21.14
CA ASP A 58 -15.84 8.18 -20.32
C ASP A 58 -14.52 8.57 -19.66
N PHE A 59 -14.51 8.69 -18.34
CA PHE A 59 -13.31 9.02 -17.57
C PHE A 59 -12.44 7.80 -17.24
N ARG A 60 -12.93 6.55 -17.43
CA ARG A 60 -12.20 5.32 -17.07
C ARG A 60 -10.86 5.16 -17.77
N PRO A 61 -10.71 5.44 -19.09
CA PRO A 61 -9.43 5.24 -19.76
C PRO A 61 -8.26 5.97 -19.08
N ARG A 62 -8.52 7.17 -18.54
CA ARG A 62 -7.49 8.02 -17.93
C ARG A 62 -7.46 7.98 -16.40
N TYR A 63 -8.62 7.82 -15.74
CA TYR A 63 -8.73 8.03 -14.30
C TYR A 63 -9.12 6.78 -13.51
N ALA A 64 -9.62 5.72 -14.16
CA ALA A 64 -9.95 4.50 -13.45
C ALA A 64 -8.72 3.62 -13.20
N ALA A 65 -8.67 3.08 -11.99
CA ALA A 65 -7.84 1.94 -11.66
C ALA A 65 -8.30 0.72 -12.48
N LYS A 66 -7.39 -0.17 -12.86
CA LYS A 66 -7.70 -1.33 -13.71
C LYS A 66 -7.02 -2.59 -13.20
N VAL A 67 -7.75 -3.70 -13.19
CA VAL A 67 -7.15 -5.02 -12.98
C VAL A 67 -6.29 -5.35 -14.20
N ILE A 68 -5.01 -5.60 -13.96
CA ILE A 68 -4.05 -6.01 -15.00
C ILE A 68 -3.57 -7.46 -14.83
N ASN A 69 -3.82 -8.06 -13.66
CA ASN A 69 -3.60 -9.48 -13.41
C ASN A 69 -4.59 -9.99 -12.36
N LEU A 70 -5.07 -11.23 -12.54
CA LEU A 70 -5.95 -11.94 -11.62
C LEU A 70 -5.53 -13.40 -11.52
N THR A 71 -5.31 -13.87 -10.30
CA THR A 71 -5.15 -15.28 -9.96
C THR A 71 -6.19 -15.67 -8.93
N VAL A 72 -7.05 -16.62 -9.28
CA VAL A 72 -8.00 -17.24 -8.34
C VAL A 72 -7.28 -18.38 -7.63
N GLU A 73 -7.06 -18.24 -6.32
CA GLU A 73 -6.34 -19.24 -5.52
C GLU A 73 -7.23 -20.43 -5.15
N GLY A 74 -8.54 -20.20 -5.02
CA GLY A 74 -9.52 -21.25 -4.78
C GLY A 74 -10.86 -20.71 -4.29
N GLU A 75 -11.85 -21.60 -4.27
CA GLU A 75 -13.15 -21.36 -3.63
C GLU A 75 -13.04 -21.66 -2.11
N LEU A 76 -13.63 -20.80 -1.29
CA LEU A 76 -13.68 -20.92 0.16
C LEU A 76 -15.09 -21.27 0.63
N GLN A 77 -15.19 -22.03 1.72
CA GLN A 77 -16.49 -22.35 2.34
C GLN A 77 -17.06 -21.17 3.14
N GLU A 78 -16.18 -20.34 3.71
CA GLU A 78 -16.49 -19.14 4.48
C GLU A 78 -15.35 -18.14 4.34
N LEU A 79 -15.60 -16.87 4.70
CA LEU A 79 -14.55 -15.85 4.75
C LEU A 79 -13.52 -16.20 5.84
N SER A 80 -12.25 -15.81 5.63
CA SER A 80 -11.19 -16.03 6.63
C SER A 80 -11.44 -15.29 7.95
N TYR A 81 -12.23 -14.22 7.92
CA TYR A 81 -12.64 -13.46 9.11
C TYR A 81 -14.15 -13.25 9.08
N PRO A 82 -14.83 -13.27 10.25
CA PRO A 82 -16.29 -13.16 10.34
C PRO A 82 -16.77 -11.70 10.17
N VAL A 83 -16.48 -11.10 9.01
CA VAL A 83 -16.89 -9.74 8.66
C VAL A 83 -18.36 -9.75 8.29
N LYS A 84 -19.13 -8.81 8.86
CA LYS A 84 -20.52 -8.62 8.49
C LYS A 84 -20.61 -7.94 7.12
N HIS A 85 -21.23 -8.59 6.14
CA HIS A 85 -21.44 -8.06 4.79
C HIS A 85 -22.87 -8.36 4.28
N SER A 86 -23.29 -7.67 3.22
CA SER A 86 -24.61 -7.83 2.57
C SER A 86 -24.63 -8.87 1.45
N GLU A 87 -23.48 -9.10 0.81
CA GLU A 87 -23.43 -9.90 -0.40
C GLU A 87 -23.66 -11.40 -0.14
N THR A 88 -24.19 -12.09 -1.14
CA THR A 88 -24.42 -13.53 -1.10
C THR A 88 -23.87 -14.18 -2.38
N GLY A 89 -23.37 -15.40 -2.28
CA GLY A 89 -22.76 -16.12 -3.41
C GLY A 89 -21.54 -16.94 -2.99
N PRO A 90 -20.91 -17.65 -3.94
CA PRO A 90 -19.67 -18.37 -3.68
C PRO A 90 -18.55 -17.40 -3.27
N ILE A 91 -17.62 -17.88 -2.45
CA ILE A 91 -16.51 -17.07 -1.94
C ILE A 91 -15.23 -17.54 -2.61
N HIS A 92 -14.42 -16.60 -3.11
CA HIS A 92 -13.15 -16.94 -3.76
C HIS A 92 -12.01 -16.13 -3.18
N ALA A 93 -10.92 -16.81 -2.81
CA ALA A 93 -9.64 -16.17 -2.53
C ALA A 93 -8.97 -15.80 -3.85
N CYS A 94 -8.55 -14.54 -3.97
CA CYS A 94 -7.93 -14.00 -5.17
C CYS A 94 -6.67 -13.21 -4.82
N ARG A 95 -5.67 -13.31 -5.71
CA ARG A 95 -4.58 -12.33 -5.81
C ARG A 95 -4.77 -11.52 -7.08
N ILE A 96 -4.68 -10.21 -6.95
CA ILE A 96 -4.80 -9.31 -8.09
C ILE A 96 -3.65 -8.32 -8.11
N THR A 97 -3.33 -7.85 -9.32
CA THR A 97 -2.53 -6.66 -9.53
C THR A 97 -3.38 -5.61 -10.21
N ILE A 98 -3.43 -4.42 -9.63
CA ILE A 98 -4.13 -3.25 -10.16
C ILE A 98 -3.12 -2.23 -10.67
N ALA A 99 -3.38 -1.65 -11.83
CA ALA A 99 -2.76 -0.40 -12.26
C ALA A 99 -3.62 0.78 -11.80
N HIS A 100 -3.11 1.59 -10.87
CA HIS A 100 -3.82 2.76 -10.33
C HIS A 100 -3.17 4.07 -10.82
N PRO A 101 -3.89 4.92 -11.57
CA PRO A 101 -3.30 6.10 -12.19
C PRO A 101 -2.91 7.14 -11.13
N HIS A 102 -1.61 7.40 -10.95
CA HIS A 102 -1.11 8.22 -9.84
C HIS A 102 -1.43 9.72 -9.99
N ARG A 103 -1.79 10.15 -11.22
CA ARG A 103 -2.35 11.48 -11.50
C ARG A 103 -3.59 11.84 -10.65
N ASN A 104 -4.30 10.84 -10.12
CA ASN A 104 -5.47 11.07 -9.29
C ASN A 104 -5.11 11.74 -7.94
N PHE A 105 -3.92 11.48 -7.41
CA PHE A 105 -3.51 11.94 -6.08
C PHE A 105 -2.17 12.70 -6.07
N GLY A 106 -1.34 12.56 -7.11
CA GLY A 106 -0.03 13.20 -7.22
C GLY A 106 0.99 12.71 -6.19
N PRO A 107 2.17 13.30 -6.11
CA PRO A 107 3.26 12.86 -5.23
C PRO A 107 3.03 13.30 -3.77
N LYS A 108 1.93 12.84 -3.16
CA LYS A 108 1.52 13.21 -1.79
C LYS A 108 1.14 11.96 -1.01
N LEU A 109 1.97 11.60 -0.03
CA LEU A 109 1.77 10.39 0.77
C LEU A 109 0.38 10.28 1.43
N PRO A 110 -0.20 11.36 2.01
CA PRO A 110 -1.56 11.26 2.57
C PRO A 110 -2.61 10.90 1.52
N ASN A 111 -2.53 11.52 0.33
CA ASN A 111 -3.46 11.26 -0.76
C ASN A 111 -3.28 9.85 -1.34
N LEU A 112 -2.04 9.37 -1.45
CA LEU A 112 -1.72 7.99 -1.82
C LEU A 112 -2.43 7.01 -0.88
N LEU A 113 -2.26 7.17 0.44
CA LEU A 113 -2.87 6.30 1.44
C LEU A 113 -4.40 6.29 1.33
N SER A 114 -5.02 7.48 1.17
CA SER A 114 -6.47 7.57 0.98
C SER A 114 -6.97 6.83 -0.27
N ALA A 115 -6.16 6.73 -1.34
CA ALA A 115 -6.55 6.04 -2.56
C ALA A 115 -6.33 4.52 -2.50
N VAL A 116 -5.16 4.08 -2.02
CA VAL A 116 -4.73 2.66 -2.14
C VAL A 116 -5.08 1.81 -0.93
N CYS A 117 -5.50 2.43 0.18
CA CYS A 117 -5.98 1.75 1.38
C CYS A 117 -7.00 2.61 2.15
N GLY A 118 -7.84 3.36 1.44
CA GLY A 118 -8.94 4.13 2.01
C GLY A 118 -10.31 3.45 1.88
N GLU A 119 -11.35 4.27 1.77
CA GLU A 119 -12.75 3.83 1.75
C GLU A 119 -13.02 2.82 0.63
N GLY A 120 -12.67 3.15 -0.62
CA GLY A 120 -12.95 2.27 -1.76
C GLY A 120 -12.28 0.89 -1.66
N VAL A 121 -11.19 0.77 -0.92
CA VAL A 121 -10.51 -0.52 -0.71
C VAL A 121 -11.24 -1.37 0.33
N PHE A 122 -11.63 -0.81 1.47
CA PHE A 122 -12.19 -1.58 2.58
C PHE A 122 -13.72 -1.71 2.58
N PHE A 123 -14.41 -0.91 1.78
CA PHE A 123 -15.88 -0.85 1.77
C PHE A 123 -16.51 -1.19 0.42
N THR A 124 -15.74 -1.77 -0.50
CA THR A 124 -16.29 -2.28 -1.77
C THR A 124 -17.32 -3.39 -1.52
N PRO A 125 -18.55 -3.27 -2.05
CA PRO A 125 -19.52 -4.36 -2.03
C PRO A 125 -18.97 -5.59 -2.77
N GLY A 126 -18.96 -6.73 -2.10
CA GLY A 126 -18.48 -8.00 -2.64
C GLY A 126 -17.01 -8.31 -2.35
N VAL A 127 -16.28 -7.42 -1.67
CA VAL A 127 -14.88 -7.64 -1.27
C VAL A 127 -14.68 -7.34 0.22
N PRO A 128 -15.24 -8.17 1.13
CA PRO A 128 -15.19 -7.91 2.57
C PRO A 128 -13.81 -8.11 3.21
N ILE A 129 -12.97 -9.00 2.65
CA ILE A 129 -11.61 -9.24 3.12
C ILE A 129 -10.63 -8.73 2.07
N VAL A 130 -9.71 -7.86 2.49
CA VAL A 130 -8.68 -7.32 1.61
C VAL A 130 -7.40 -7.04 2.39
N LYS A 131 -6.27 -7.22 1.73
CA LYS A 131 -4.95 -6.82 2.23
C LYS A 131 -4.11 -6.30 1.07
N LEU A 132 -3.64 -5.06 1.19
CA LEU A 132 -2.59 -4.53 0.32
C LEU A 132 -1.28 -5.28 0.66
N LEU A 133 -0.72 -5.95 -0.34
CA LEU A 133 0.47 -6.79 -0.22
C LEU A 133 1.74 -6.03 -0.63
N ASP A 134 1.65 -5.27 -1.73
CA ASP A 134 2.79 -4.55 -2.28
C ASP A 134 2.36 -3.32 -3.10
N ILE A 135 3.27 -2.36 -3.26
CA ILE A 135 3.13 -1.19 -4.11
C ILE A 135 4.39 -1.05 -4.97
N GLY A 136 4.23 -1.18 -6.29
CA GLY A 136 5.24 -0.80 -7.26
C GLY A 136 5.05 0.65 -7.71
N PHE A 137 6.12 1.44 -7.59
CA PHE A 137 6.15 2.83 -8.04
C PHE A 137 6.95 2.95 -9.34
N PRO A 138 6.43 3.60 -10.40
CA PRO A 138 7.21 3.89 -11.58
C PRO A 138 8.22 5.00 -11.31
N ASP A 139 9.32 5.02 -12.07
CA ASP A 139 10.38 6.04 -11.93
C ASP A 139 9.84 7.47 -12.05
N SER A 140 8.88 7.69 -12.94
CA SER A 140 8.18 8.98 -13.14
C SER A 140 7.49 9.50 -11.88
N TYR A 141 7.04 8.61 -10.98
CA TYR A 141 6.46 8.98 -9.70
C TYR A 141 7.54 9.13 -8.62
N LEU A 142 8.54 8.25 -8.61
CA LEU A 142 9.64 8.26 -7.64
C LEU A 142 10.51 9.52 -7.73
N GLN A 143 10.70 10.07 -8.94
CA GLN A 143 11.48 11.29 -9.18
C GLN A 143 10.93 12.54 -8.47
N GLU A 144 9.67 12.52 -8.04
CA GLU A 144 9.04 13.61 -7.30
C GLU A 144 9.35 13.58 -5.79
N PHE A 145 10.10 12.58 -5.32
CA PHE A 145 10.48 12.41 -3.92
C PHE A 145 12.00 12.37 -3.75
N ASP A 146 12.52 13.09 -2.75
CA ASP A 146 13.98 13.16 -2.49
C ASP A 146 14.57 11.83 -1.96
N GLY A 147 13.73 11.00 -1.34
CA GLY A 147 14.19 9.79 -0.64
C GLY A 147 15.11 10.09 0.55
N PRO A 148 15.88 9.09 1.02
CA PRO A 148 16.80 9.27 2.15
C PRO A 148 18.05 10.06 1.73
N LYS A 149 18.35 11.16 2.43
CA LYS A 149 19.53 12.01 2.16
C LYS A 149 20.88 11.31 2.37
N PHE A 150 20.95 10.35 3.28
CA PHE A 150 22.20 9.66 3.64
C PHE A 150 22.22 8.20 3.16
N GLY A 151 21.09 7.51 3.25
CA GLY A 151 21.02 6.08 2.95
C GLY A 151 21.95 5.24 3.85
N VAL A 152 22.18 3.99 3.45
CA VAL A 152 23.06 3.07 4.21
C VAL A 152 24.52 3.55 4.15
N GLU A 153 24.99 4.00 3.00
CA GLU A 153 26.38 4.43 2.79
C GLU A 153 26.73 5.63 3.66
N GLY A 154 25.91 6.69 3.66
CA GLY A 154 26.18 7.89 4.45
C GLY A 154 26.20 7.63 5.96
N ILE A 155 25.37 6.70 6.46
CA ILE A 155 25.39 6.30 7.87
C ILE A 155 26.66 5.48 8.18
N ARG A 156 27.08 4.59 7.28
CA ARG A 156 28.33 3.82 7.45
C ARG A 156 29.55 4.72 7.46
N ASP A 157 29.57 5.72 6.59
CA ASP A 157 30.65 6.71 6.54
C ASP A 157 30.69 7.56 7.80
N LEU A 158 29.54 7.97 8.34
CA LEU A 158 29.48 8.72 9.58
C LEU A 158 30.07 7.94 10.77
N LEU A 159 29.80 6.64 10.84
CA LEU A 159 30.21 5.76 11.95
C LEU A 159 31.54 5.04 11.71
N GLN A 160 32.12 5.15 10.51
CA GLN A 160 33.27 4.33 10.07
C GLN A 160 33.00 2.82 10.24
N ALA A 161 31.76 2.39 9.95
CA ALA A 161 31.27 1.04 10.17
C ALA A 161 31.12 0.27 8.85
N TYR A 162 32.21 -0.33 8.38
CA TYR A 162 32.27 -1.08 7.13
C TYR A 162 32.30 -2.59 7.36
N ASP A 163 31.71 -3.37 6.44
CA ASP A 163 31.73 -4.85 6.43
C ASP A 163 31.23 -5.53 7.73
N ARG A 164 30.48 -4.78 8.54
CA ARG A 164 29.82 -5.26 9.76
C ARG A 164 28.42 -4.66 9.91
N PRO A 165 27.54 -5.25 10.72
CA PRO A 165 26.30 -4.60 11.13
C PRO A 165 26.58 -3.30 11.92
N ILE A 166 25.58 -2.42 11.93
CA ILE A 166 25.55 -1.28 12.86
C ILE A 166 24.87 -1.75 14.14
N PHE A 167 25.55 -1.59 15.27
CA PHE A 167 25.05 -2.01 16.58
C PHE A 167 24.25 -0.87 17.23
N PHE A 168 22.93 -1.05 17.27
CA PHE A 168 22.01 -0.17 17.97
C PHE A 168 21.68 -0.72 19.37
N GLY A 169 21.54 0.17 20.34
CA GLY A 169 21.10 -0.16 21.69
C GLY A 169 20.10 0.88 22.19
N VAL A 170 18.96 0.42 22.69
CA VAL A 170 17.99 1.28 23.38
C VAL A 170 18.46 1.42 24.82
N VAL A 171 18.63 2.65 25.30
CA VAL A 171 19.04 2.90 26.69
C VAL A 171 17.91 2.46 27.62
N LYS A 172 18.25 1.63 28.62
CA LYS A 172 17.31 1.09 29.61
C LYS A 172 17.85 1.29 31.03
N PRO A 173 16.99 1.55 32.04
CA PRO A 173 15.55 1.78 31.90
C PRO A 173 15.26 3.08 31.14
N ASN A 174 14.22 3.05 30.31
CA ASN A 174 13.89 4.13 29.39
C ASN A 174 13.11 5.27 30.07
N ILE A 175 12.13 4.93 30.91
CA ILE A 175 11.28 5.91 31.60
C ILE A 175 11.70 5.99 33.07
N GLY A 176 11.73 7.20 33.61
CA GLY A 176 11.99 7.45 35.03
C GLY A 176 13.45 7.74 35.38
N LEU A 177 14.36 7.69 34.41
CA LEU A 177 15.71 8.22 34.59
C LEU A 177 15.72 9.74 34.41
N SER A 178 16.55 10.39 35.20
CA SER A 178 17.01 11.75 34.90
C SER A 178 17.94 11.75 33.68
N PRO A 179 18.14 12.91 33.01
CA PRO A 179 19.08 13.02 31.90
C PRO A 179 20.51 12.57 32.24
N ASP A 180 20.98 12.83 33.46
CA ASP A 180 22.34 12.46 33.89
C ASP A 180 22.50 10.94 34.04
N GLU A 181 21.51 10.27 34.64
CA GLU A 181 21.51 8.79 34.77
C GLU A 181 21.41 8.12 33.40
N PHE A 182 20.60 8.68 32.50
CA PHE A 182 20.48 8.20 31.13
C PHE A 182 21.80 8.34 30.35
N ALA A 183 22.46 9.49 30.49
CA ALA A 183 23.73 9.77 29.84
C ALA A 183 24.84 8.82 30.30
N GLU A 184 24.91 8.49 31.59
CA GLU A 184 25.90 7.54 32.11
C GLU A 184 25.74 6.14 31.48
N ILE A 185 24.50 5.66 31.37
CA ILE A 185 24.23 4.34 30.78
C ILE A 185 24.58 4.33 29.27
N ALA A 186 24.17 5.38 28.55
CA ALA A 186 24.52 5.53 27.13
C ALA A 186 26.04 5.55 26.94
N PHE A 187 26.75 6.31 27.78
CA PHE A 187 28.21 6.41 27.77
C PHE A 187 28.91 5.06 27.94
N GLN A 188 28.50 4.27 28.95
CA GLN A 188 29.06 2.93 29.14
C GLN A 188 28.78 2.01 27.95
N SER A 189 27.61 2.13 27.32
CA SER A 189 27.29 1.33 26.13
C SER A 189 28.20 1.65 24.94
N TRP A 190 28.53 2.92 24.72
CA TRP A 190 29.49 3.33 23.68
C TRP A 190 30.90 2.83 23.97
N LEU A 191 31.36 2.91 25.23
CA LEU A 191 32.64 2.31 25.62
C LEU A 191 32.68 0.79 25.39
N GLY A 192 31.53 0.12 25.53
CA GLY A 192 31.35 -1.30 25.24
C GLY A 192 31.36 -1.64 23.75
N GLY A 193 31.42 -0.66 22.84
CA GLY A 193 31.49 -0.86 21.39
C GLY A 193 30.15 -0.71 20.67
N LEU A 194 29.13 -0.12 21.29
CA LEU A 194 27.89 0.26 20.61
C LEU A 194 28.15 1.38 19.61
N ASP A 195 27.50 1.37 18.45
CA ASP A 195 27.59 2.47 17.48
C ASP A 195 26.58 3.57 17.81
N ILE A 196 25.31 3.19 18.10
CA ILE A 196 24.21 4.12 18.34
C ILE A 196 23.48 3.72 19.62
N ALA A 197 23.54 4.59 20.63
CA ALA A 197 22.57 4.60 21.71
C ALA A 197 21.36 5.42 21.26
N LYS A 198 20.15 4.86 21.35
CA LYS A 198 18.90 5.55 21.02
C LYS A 198 17.98 5.66 22.23
N ASP A 199 17.18 6.71 22.23
CA ASP A 199 16.01 6.83 23.09
C ASP A 199 15.01 5.71 22.77
N ASP A 200 14.14 5.42 23.73
CA ASP A 200 13.03 4.50 23.55
C ASP A 200 11.89 5.17 22.76
N GLU A 201 11.07 4.39 22.05
CA GLU A 201 9.97 4.91 21.25
C GLU A 201 8.90 5.69 22.03
N MET A 202 8.88 5.55 23.37
CA MET A 202 7.96 6.28 24.27
C MET A 202 8.58 7.51 24.95
N LEU A 203 9.88 7.80 24.73
CA LEU A 203 10.60 8.93 25.34
C LEU A 203 10.89 9.99 24.25
N ALA A 204 10.41 11.22 24.45
CA ALA A 204 10.53 12.33 23.50
C ALA A 204 10.72 13.68 24.20
#